data_AF-A0ABD0NDV3-F1
#
_entry.id   AF-A0ABD0NDV3-F1
#
_cell.length_a   1.000
_cell.length_b   1.000
_cell.length_c   1.000
_cell.angle_alpha   90.00
_cell.angle_beta   90.00
_cell.angle_gamma   90.00
#
_symmetry.space_group_name_H-M   'P 1'
#
loop_
_entity.id
_entity.type
_entity.pdbx_description
1 polymer ?
#
loop_
_entity_poly.entity_id
_entity_poly.type
_entity_poly.pdbx_seq_one_letter_code
_entity_poly.pdbx_strand_id
1 'polypeptide(L)' 'IPSVRWQDVGGLQQVKKEILDTIQLPLEHPELLSLGLRRSGLLLYGPPGTGKTLLAKAVATECTMTFL' A
#
# COMPACT_ATOMS: atom_id res chain seq x y z
N ILE A 1 -13.95 -1.23 13.33
CA ILE A 1 -12.85 -0.41 12.75
C ILE A 1 -13.38 0.07 11.40
N PRO A 2 -13.40 1.38 11.08
CA PRO A 2 -14.00 1.84 9.83
C PRO A 2 -13.22 1.24 8.65
N SER A 3 -13.92 0.48 7.82
CA SER A 3 -13.38 -0.22 6.64
C SER A 3 -13.22 0.78 5.50
N VAL A 4 -12.21 1.64 5.59
CA VAL A 4 -11.87 2.57 4.50
C VAL A 4 -11.45 1.73 3.30
N ARG A 5 -12.06 1.95 2.14
CA ARG A 5 -11.78 1.22 0.90
C ARG A 5 -11.03 2.10 -0.10
N TRP A 6 -10.52 1.52 -1.17
CA TRP A 6 -9.88 2.29 -2.26
C TRP A 6 -10.81 3.34 -2.88
N GLN A 7 -12.11 3.10 -2.84
CA GLN A 7 -13.16 3.98 -3.36
C GLN A 7 -13.31 5.25 -2.50
N ASP A 8 -12.97 5.19 -1.22
CA ASP A 8 -13.02 6.33 -0.30
C ASP A 8 -11.81 7.28 -0.46
N VAL A 9 -10.78 6.83 -1.19
CA VAL A 9 -9.59 7.63 -1.49
C VAL A 9 -9.72 8.20 -2.90
N GLY A 10 -10.02 9.48 -3.02
CA GLY A 10 -10.06 10.18 -4.31
C GLY A 10 -8.68 10.28 -4.97
N GLY A 11 -8.60 10.02 -6.28
CA GLY A 11 -7.38 10.20 -7.07
C GLY A 11 -6.25 9.23 -6.73
N LEU A 12 -5.00 9.70 -6.88
CA LEU A 12 -3.77 8.98 -6.53
C LEU A 12 -3.61 7.60 -7.20
N GLN A 13 -4.15 7.43 -8.41
CA GLN A 13 -4.17 6.11 -9.08
C GLN A 13 -2.78 5.51 -9.28
N GLN A 14 -1.80 6.35 -9.62
CA GLN A 14 -0.41 5.89 -9.75
C GLN A 14 0.15 5.38 -8.42
N VAL A 15 -0.08 6.11 -7.32
CA VAL A 15 0.37 5.72 -5.98
C VAL A 15 -0.32 4.43 -5.53
N LYS A 16 -1.63 4.29 -5.79
CA LYS A 16 -2.38 3.06 -5.49
C LYS A 16 -1.77 1.86 -6.22
N LYS A 17 -1.45 2.02 -7.51
CA LYS A 17 -0.80 0.98 -8.31
C LYS A 17 0.58 0.62 -7.76
N GLU A 18 1.42 1.60 -7.49
CA GLU A 18 2.76 1.36 -6.92
C GLU A 18 2.70 0.63 -5.58
N ILE A 19 1.73 0.96 -4.72
CA ILE A 19 1.52 0.26 -3.46
C ILE A 19 1.12 -1.20 -3.69
N LEU A 20 0.17 -1.45 -4.59
CA LEU A 20 -0.27 -2.80 -4.92
C LEU A 20 0.87 -3.62 -5.52
N ASP A 21 1.61 -3.08 -6.48
CA ASP A 21 2.77 -3.76 -7.08
C ASP A 21 3.82 -4.08 -6.00
N THR A 22 4.08 -3.15 -5.07
CA THR A 22 5.07 -3.35 -3.99
C THR A 22 4.66 -4.45 -3.02
N ILE A 23 3.36 -4.66 -2.80
CA ILE A 23 2.81 -5.65 -1.88
C ILE A 23 2.54 -7.00 -2.58
N GLN A 24 2.00 -6.98 -3.79
CA GLN A 24 1.59 -8.17 -4.55
C GLN A 24 2.76 -8.83 -5.28
N LEU A 25 3.69 -8.07 -5.87
CA LEU A 25 4.83 -8.62 -6.62
C LEU A 25 5.67 -9.61 -5.79
N PRO A 26 5.99 -9.32 -4.50
CA PRO A 26 6.67 -10.29 -3.64
C PRO A 26 5.87 -11.56 -3.33
N LEU A 27 4.53 -11.45 -3.32
CA LEU A 27 3.63 -12.57 -3.02
C LEU A 27 3.44 -13.48 -4.24
N GLU A 28 3.35 -12.89 -5.43
CA GLU A 28 3.19 -13.60 -6.70
C GLU A 28 4.51 -14.18 -7.23
N HIS A 29 5.63 -13.48 -6.99
CA HIS A 29 6.96 -13.83 -7.50
C HIS A 29 8.02 -13.92 -6.39
N PRO A 30 7.89 -14.89 -5.46
CA PRO A 30 8.83 -15.05 -4.35
C PRO A 30 10.27 -15.34 -4.80
N GLU A 31 10.48 -15.87 -6.00
CA GLU A 31 11.79 -16.09 -6.62
C GLU A 31 12.59 -14.78 -6.80
N LEU A 32 11.92 -13.65 -7.03
CA LEU A 32 12.57 -12.35 -7.19
C LEU A 32 13.15 -11.83 -5.88
N LEU A 33 12.62 -12.27 -4.73
CA LEU A 33 13.16 -11.92 -3.41
C LEU A 33 14.53 -12.56 -3.16
N SER A 34 14.78 -13.73 -3.75
CA SER A 34 16.07 -14.42 -3.64
C SER A 34 17.21 -13.71 -4.39
N LEU A 35 16.88 -12.86 -5.36
CA LEU A 35 17.82 -12.06 -6.16
C LEU A 35 18.28 -10.77 -5.45
N GLY A 36 17.91 -10.57 -4.19
CA GLY A 36 18.40 -9.45 -3.39
C GLY A 36 17.47 -8.22 -3.36
N LEU A 37 16.23 -8.34 -3.84
CA LEU A 37 15.14 -7.40 -3.53
C LEU A 37 14.78 -7.51 -2.03
N ARG A 38 15.64 -6.96 -1.17
CA ARG A 38 15.47 -7.00 0.29
C ARG A 38 14.57 -5.86 0.75
N ARG A 39 13.35 -6.26 1.11
CA ARG A 39 12.34 -5.58 1.95
C ARG A 39 11.71 -4.32 1.35
N SER A 40 10.48 -4.54 0.87
CA SER A 40 9.54 -3.59 0.31
C SER A 40 8.81 -2.82 1.42
N GLY A 41 9.40 -1.72 1.90
CA GLY A 41 8.74 -0.77 2.78
C GLY A 41 8.23 0.43 1.99
N LEU A 42 7.03 0.92 2.29
CA LEU A 42 6.45 2.07 1.60
C LEU A 42 6.46 3.30 2.51
N LEU A 43 7.11 4.37 2.06
CA LEU A 43 7.18 5.64 2.79
C LEU A 43 6.22 6.65 2.17
N LEU A 44 5.12 6.94 2.87
CA LEU A 44 4.19 8.00 2.47
C LEU A 44 4.64 9.34 3.07
N TYR A 45 5.08 10.28 2.24
CA TYR A 45 5.53 11.61 2.67
C TYR A 45 4.73 12.75 2.00
N GLY A 46 4.77 13.94 2.61
CA GLY A 46 4.15 15.16 2.08
C GLY A 46 3.45 16.01 3.15
N PRO A 47 2.86 17.16 2.79
CA PRO A 47 2.20 18.10 3.71
C PRO A 47 1.10 17.44 4.57
N PRO A 48 0.79 17.96 5.77
CA PRO A 48 -0.33 17.45 6.57
C PRO A 48 -1.66 17.62 5.81
N GLY A 49 -2.61 16.71 6.01
CA GLY A 49 -3.93 16.76 5.37
C GLY A 49 -4.03 16.13 3.97
N THR A 50 -2.95 15.61 3.38
CA THR A 50 -2.98 14.99 2.03
C THR A 50 -3.48 13.55 1.99
N GLY A 51 -4.13 13.05 3.05
CA GLY A 51 -4.76 11.73 3.04
C GLY A 51 -3.83 10.52 3.21
N LYS A 52 -2.56 10.69 3.61
CA LYS A 52 -1.61 9.56 3.83
C LYS A 52 -2.14 8.48 4.79
N THR A 53 -2.70 8.89 5.93
CA THR A 53 -3.29 7.95 6.90
C THR A 53 -4.54 7.27 6.36
N LEU A 54 -5.34 7.99 5.55
CA LEU A 54 -6.52 7.43 4.90
C LEU A 54 -6.11 6.36 3.86
N LEU A 55 -5.08 6.66 3.07
CA LEU A 55 -4.49 5.74 2.11
C LEU A 55 -3.97 4.47 2.79
N ALA A 56 -3.23 4.60 3.88
CA ALA A 56 -2.68 3.45 4.59
C ALA A 56 -3.78 2.55 5.22
N LYS A 57 -4.89 3.14 5.69
CA LYS A 57 -6.07 2.39 6.15
C LYS A 57 -6.80 1.67 5.01
N ALA A 58 -6.87 2.30 3.83
CA ALA A 58 -7.43 1.69 2.63
C ALA A 58 -6.61 0.46 2.19
N VAL A 59 -5.28 0.59 2.15
CA VAL A 59 -4.35 -0.51 1.86
C VAL A 59 -4.56 -1.67 2.83
N ALA A 60 -4.61 -1.40 4.14
CA ALA A 60 -4.79 -2.44 5.14
C ALA A 60 -6.12 -3.19 4.96
N THR A 61 -7.21 -2.47 4.65
CA THR A 61 -8.53 -3.06 4.41
C THR A 61 -8.53 -3.94 3.15
N GLU A 62 -7.92 -3.47 2.07
CA GLU A 62 -7.95 -4.13 0.75
C GLU A 62 -7.00 -5.33 0.68
N CYS A 63 -5.83 -5.23 1.32
CA CYS A 63 -4.89 -6.33 1.45
C CYS A 63 -5.25 -7.31 2.59
N THR A 64 -6.36 -7.10 3.31
CA THR A 64 -6.75 -7.89 4.50
C THR A 64 -5.61 -7.97 5.53
N MET A 65 -4.91 -6.86 5.74
CA MET A 65 -3.79 -6.74 6.68
C MET A 65 -4.21 -5.97 7.93
N THR A 66 -3.54 -6.25 9.05
CA THR A 66 -3.73 -5.48 10.29
C THR A 66 -3.05 -4.12 10.15
N PHE A 67 -3.80 -3.04 10.38
CA PHE A 67 -3.25 -1.68 10.53
C PHE A 67 -2.79 -1.49 11.97
N LEU A 68 -1.48 -1.30 12.19
CA LEU A 68 -0.85 -1.09 13.50
C LEU A 68 -0.67 0.40 13.82
#